data_AF-A0A1Q4GHZ0-F1
#
_entry.id   AF-A0A1Q4GHZ0-F1
#
_cell.length_a   1.000
_cell.length_b   1.000
_cell.length_c   1.000
_cell.angle_alpha   90.00
_cell.angle_beta   90.00
_cell.angle_gamma   90.00
#
_symmetry.space_group_name_H-M   'P 1'
#
loop_
_entity.id
_entity.type
_entity.pdbx_description
1 polymer ?
#
loop_
_entity_poly.entity_id
_entity_poly.type
_entity_poly.pdbx_seq_one_letter_code
_entity_poly.pdbx_strand_id
1 'polypeptide(L)'
;MDTNRNQDMADNFPLIQDSIYNNIKIANPNATKHDIILAAEKAKVLDFAWEFPKGLDTWIDDSRYPLSSIQQQQIQLARKFLRALS
;
A
#
# COMPACT_ATOMS: atom_id res chain seq x y z
N MET A 1 21.45 -17.87 8.40
CA MET A 1 20.35 -17.87 9.39
C MET A 1 19.29 -16.98 8.79
N ASP A 2 18.45 -17.53 7.91
CA ASP A 2 17.59 -16.73 7.04
C ASP A 2 16.17 -16.76 7.60
N THR A 3 16.00 -16.09 8.72
CA THR A 3 14.71 -15.85 9.36
C THR A 3 13.94 -14.80 8.58
N ASN A 4 13.46 -15.07 7.36
CA ASN A 4 12.31 -14.29 6.83
C ASN A 4 11.54 -14.70 5.55
N ARG A 5 11.37 -15.99 5.25
CA ARG A 5 10.58 -16.40 4.05
C ARG A 5 9.10 -15.98 4.07
N ASN A 6 8.55 -15.54 5.20
CA ASN A 6 7.16 -15.12 5.31
C ASN A 6 6.92 -13.66 4.87
N GLN A 7 7.97 -12.82 4.79
CA GLN A 7 7.83 -11.38 4.57
C GLN A 7 8.07 -10.91 3.14
N ASP A 8 8.71 -11.71 2.29
CA ASP A 8 8.82 -11.41 0.85
C ASP A 8 7.51 -11.64 0.08
N MET A 9 6.55 -12.32 0.71
CA MET A 9 5.22 -12.55 0.16
C MET A 9 4.42 -11.23 0.06
N ALA A 10 4.33 -10.41 1.10
CA ALA A 10 3.42 -9.24 1.12
C ALA A 10 3.64 -8.21 -0.02
N ASP A 11 4.85 -8.15 -0.57
CA ASP A 11 5.30 -7.13 -1.53
C ASP A 11 4.71 -7.25 -2.94
N ASN A 12 4.36 -8.47 -3.37
CA ASN A 12 3.72 -8.72 -4.67
C ASN A 12 2.36 -9.42 -4.51
N PHE A 13 1.83 -9.49 -3.28
CA PHE A 13 0.53 -10.09 -3.06
C PHE A 13 -0.59 -9.16 -3.54
N PRO A 14 -1.73 -9.74 -3.98
CA PRO A 14 -2.93 -9.00 -4.29
C PRO A 14 -3.31 -8.02 -3.17
N LEU A 15 -4.01 -6.96 -3.53
CA LEU A 15 -4.57 -6.05 -2.55
C LEU A 15 -5.61 -6.78 -1.70
N ILE A 16 -5.66 -6.43 -0.42
CA ILE A 16 -6.71 -6.90 0.48
C ILE A 16 -7.92 -5.98 0.39
N GLN A 17 -9.10 -6.51 0.74
CA GLN A 17 -10.32 -5.73 0.82
C GLN A 17 -10.29 -4.83 2.06
N ASP A 18 -9.65 -3.67 1.92
CA ASP A 18 -9.44 -2.67 2.96
C ASP A 18 -9.07 -1.33 2.30
N SER A 19 -8.83 -0.28 3.09
CA SER A 19 -8.34 1.01 2.62
C SER A 19 -7.00 0.93 1.89
N ILE A 20 -6.73 1.89 1.00
CA ILE A 20 -5.39 2.08 0.40
C ILE A 20 -4.34 2.21 1.51
N TYR A 21 -4.62 2.98 2.55
CA TYR A 21 -3.78 3.16 3.73
C TYR A 21 -3.41 1.82 4.39
N ASN A 22 -4.40 0.99 4.70
CA ASN A 22 -4.17 -0.30 5.34
C ASN A 22 -3.42 -1.26 4.41
N ASN A 23 -3.73 -1.22 3.12
CA ASN A 23 -2.99 -1.97 2.11
C ASN A 23 -1.50 -1.62 2.09
N ILE A 24 -1.09 -0.39 2.38
CA ILE A 24 0.33 -0.01 2.52
C ILE A 24 0.86 -0.45 3.89
N LYS A 25 0.10 -0.17 4.96
CA LYS A 25 0.48 -0.46 6.35
C LYS A 25 0.77 -1.94 6.63
N ILE A 26 0.16 -2.88 5.89
CA ILE A 26 0.42 -4.32 6.11
C ILE A 26 1.91 -4.68 6.01
N ALA A 27 2.71 -3.90 5.27
CA ALA A 27 4.15 -4.14 5.14
C ALA A 27 4.92 -3.86 6.45
N ASN A 28 4.41 -2.96 7.29
CA ASN A 28 4.91 -2.72 8.64
C ASN A 28 3.77 -2.24 9.57
N PRO A 29 3.20 -3.12 10.42
CA PRO A 29 2.10 -2.77 11.33
C PRO A 29 2.44 -1.66 12.34
N ASN A 30 3.73 -1.46 12.62
CA ASN A 30 4.22 -0.46 13.57
C ASN A 30 4.56 0.88 12.89
N ALA A 31 4.45 0.97 11.56
CA ALA A 31 4.73 2.19 10.83
C ALA A 31 3.85 3.34 11.30
N THR A 32 4.45 4.52 11.43
CA THR A 32 3.70 5.74 11.73
C THR A 32 2.90 6.18 10.50
N LYS A 33 1.90 7.04 10.72
CA LYS A 33 1.16 7.67 9.62
C LYS A 33 2.11 8.43 8.67
N HIS A 34 3.18 9.02 9.20
CA HIS A 34 4.16 9.74 8.39
C HIS A 34 4.92 8.80 7.44
N ASP A 35 5.38 7.65 7.94
CA ASP A 35 6.10 6.66 7.11
C ASP A 35 5.22 6.14 5.97
N ILE A 36 3.93 5.92 6.25
CA ILE A 36 2.96 5.47 5.24
C ILE A 36 2.76 6.55 4.17
N ILE A 37 2.64 7.83 4.56
CA ILE A 37 2.51 8.93 3.60
C ILE A 37 3.77 9.04 2.74
N LEU A 38 4.96 8.96 3.35
CA LEU A 38 6.23 9.01 2.62
C LEU A 38 6.39 7.85 1.63
N ALA A 39 6.00 6.64 2.03
CA ALA A 39 6.01 5.48 1.15
C ALA A 39 5.01 5.61 0.00
N ALA A 40 3.80 6.11 0.29
CA ALA A 40 2.76 6.38 -0.70
C ALA A 40 3.21 7.44 -1.72
N GLU A 41 3.87 8.51 -1.26
CA GLU A 41 4.43 9.57 -2.10
C GLU A 41 5.51 9.02 -3.03
N LYS A 42 6.50 8.29 -2.50
CA LYS A 42 7.57 7.67 -3.29
C LYS A 42 7.04 6.72 -4.38
N ALA A 43 5.91 6.07 -4.12
CA ALA A 43 5.26 5.17 -5.06
C ALA A 43 4.21 5.83 -5.96
N LYS A 44 3.99 7.15 -5.86
CA LYS A 44 2.97 7.90 -6.61
C LYS A 44 1.53 7.42 -6.36
N VAL A 45 1.28 6.88 -5.16
CA VAL A 45 -0.07 6.49 -4.75
C VAL A 45 -0.92 7.73 -4.48
N LEU A 46 -0.32 8.80 -3.95
CA LEU A 46 -1.04 10.04 -3.65
C LEU A 46 -1.66 10.68 -4.90
N ASP A 47 -0.98 10.57 -6.06
CA ASP A 47 -1.41 11.13 -7.34
C ASP A 47 -2.83 10.69 -7.70
N PHE A 48 -3.15 9.40 -7.55
CA PHE A 48 -4.50 8.89 -7.84
C PHE A 48 -5.38 8.80 -6.60
N ALA A 49 -4.80 8.64 -5.41
CA ALA A 49 -5.60 8.53 -4.19
C ALA A 49 -6.41 9.81 -3.94
N TRP A 50 -5.87 10.99 -4.28
CA TRP A 50 -6.58 12.27 -4.17
C TRP A 50 -7.74 12.45 -5.15
N GLU A 51 -7.83 11.63 -6.20
CA GLU A 51 -8.99 11.62 -7.09
C GLU A 51 -10.22 11.01 -6.40
N PHE A 52 -10.00 10.21 -5.35
CA PHE A 52 -11.08 9.66 -4.53
C PHE A 52 -11.45 10.60 -3.38
N PRO A 53 -12.75 10.78 -3.05
CA PRO A 53 -13.19 11.64 -1.95
C PRO A 53 -12.60 11.28 -0.57
N LYS A 54 -12.14 10.04 -0.39
CA LYS A 54 -11.57 9.55 0.87
C LYS A 54 -10.04 9.45 0.84
N GLY A 55 -9.36 9.83 -0.24
CA GLY A 55 -7.91 9.80 -0.28
C GLY A 55 -7.36 8.38 -0.03
N LEU A 56 -6.36 8.28 0.85
CA LEU A 56 -5.82 7.01 1.31
C LEU A 56 -6.80 6.16 2.12
N ASP A 57 -7.86 6.75 2.69
CA ASP A 57 -8.91 6.02 3.41
C ASP A 57 -9.96 5.43 2.45
N THR A 58 -9.75 5.53 1.13
CA THR A 58 -10.60 4.90 0.12
C THR A 58 -10.54 3.39 0.25
N TRP A 59 -11.69 2.78 0.47
CA TRP A 59 -11.86 1.34 0.58
C TRP A 59 -11.71 0.67 -0.79
N ILE A 60 -10.85 -0.36 -0.87
CA ILE A 60 -10.66 -1.17 -2.07
C ILE A 60 -11.49 -2.45 -1.91
N ASP A 61 -12.46 -2.63 -2.80
CA ASP A 61 -13.19 -3.89 -2.98
C ASP A 61 -13.46 -4.10 -4.49
N ASP A 62 -13.80 -5.33 -4.87
CA ASP A 62 -14.02 -5.70 -6.28
C ASP A 62 -15.25 -5.03 -6.93
N SER A 63 -16.04 -4.25 -6.17
CA SER A 63 -17.35 -3.76 -6.59
C SER A 63 -17.47 -2.24 -6.71
N ARG A 64 -16.64 -1.45 -6.01
CA ARG A 64 -16.83 0.01 -5.87
C ARG A 64 -15.76 0.87 -6.51
N TYR A 65 -14.50 0.47 -6.48
CA TYR A 65 -13.39 1.26 -7.00
C TYR A 65 -12.37 0.37 -7.71
N PRO A 66 -12.60 0.02 -8.99
CA PRO A 66 -11.66 -0.78 -9.74
C PRO A 66 -10.37 0.00 -9.95
N LEU A 67 -9.31 -0.39 -9.25
CA LEU A 67 -7.96 0.13 -9.50
C LEU A 67 -7.41 -0.50 -10.77
N SER A 68 -6.83 0.33 -11.64
CA SER A 68 -6.04 -0.15 -12.76
C SER A 68 -4.85 -0.98 -12.28
N SER A 69 -4.31 -1.85 -13.15
CA SER A 69 -3.14 -2.67 -12.81
C SER A 69 -1.93 -1.82 -12.37
N ILE A 70 -1.76 -0.62 -12.95
CA ILE A 70 -0.68 0.31 -12.58
C ILE A 70 -0.90 0.85 -11.16
N GLN A 71 -2.12 1.27 -10.81
CA GLN A 71 -2.44 1.75 -9.45
C GLN A 71 -2.23 0.66 -8.39
N GLN A 72 -2.58 -0.59 -8.72
CA GLN A 72 -2.31 -1.73 -7.83
C GLN A 72 -0.81 -1.96 -7.64
N GLN A 73 -0.02 -1.88 -8.72
CA GLN A 73 1.44 -1.97 -8.65
C GLN A 73 2.07 -0.82 -7.86
N GLN A 74 1.53 0.40 -7.96
CA GLN A 74 1.97 1.54 -7.15
C GLN A 74 1.75 1.27 -5.65
N ILE A 75 0.59 0.70 -5.26
CA ILE A 75 0.36 0.31 -3.86
C ILE A 75 1.34 -0.77 -3.39
N GLN A 76 1.62 -1.77 -4.23
CA GLN A 76 2.64 -2.79 -3.95
C GLN A 76 4.05 -2.20 -3.82
N LEU A 77 4.38 -1.20 -4.64
CA LEU A 77 5.64 -0.47 -4.54
C LEU A 77 5.72 0.35 -3.24
N ALA A 78 4.61 0.96 -2.80
CA ALA A 78 4.55 1.63 -1.51
C ALA A 78 4.84 0.68 -0.34
N ARG A 79 4.33 -0.57 -0.39
CA ARG A 79 4.67 -1.61 0.60
C ARG A 79 6.19 -1.84 0.68
N LYS A 80 6.85 -1.96 -0.47
CA LYS A 80 8.31 -2.13 -0.56
C LYS A 80 9.07 -0.95 0.03
N PHE A 81 8.64 0.29 -0.27
CA PHE A 81 9.26 1.48 0.32
C PHE A 81 9.05 1.55 1.83
N LEU A 82 7.86 1.22 2.33
CA LEU A 82 7.57 1.25 3.76
C LEU A 82 8.46 0.27 4.53
N ARG A 83 8.66 -0.94 3.98
CA ARG A 83 9.57 -1.93 4.55
C ARG A 83 11.02 -1.42 4.61
N ALA A 84 11.46 -0.68 3.61
CA ALA A 84 12.81 -0.11 3.58
C ALA A 84 13.02 1.10 4.55
N LEU A 85 11.95 1.65 5.12
CA LEU A 85 12.01 2.69 6.17
C LEU A 85 12.12 2.12 7.59
N SER A 86 12.03 0.78 7.72
CA SER A 86 11.91 0.05 9.00
C SER A 86 13.24 -0.43 9.53
#